data_AF-A0A7Y0DN91-F1
#
_entry.id   AF-A0A7Y0DN91-F1
#
_cell.length_a   1.000
_cell.length_b   1.000
_cell.length_c   1.000
_cell.angle_alpha   90.00
_cell.angle_beta   90.00
_cell.angle_gamma   90.00
#
_symmetry.space_group_name_H-M   'P 1'
#
loop_
_entity.id
_entity.type
_entity.pdbx_description
1 polymer ?
#
loop_
_entity_poly.entity_id
_entity_poly.type
_entity_poly.pdbx_seq_one_letter_code
_entity_poly.pdbx_strand_id
1 'polypeptide(L)'
;MTNKAEPSAPQECRTKTDDFNKKSQASLATASNKLTSSQIAKKIGIKTNVLIEQLIELNYIEEREEKYYLTVKGKQAGGESRTSPKFGLYFLWPDSFKPSN
;
A
#
# COMPACT_ATOMS: atom_id res chain seq x y z
N MET A 1 22.84 43.87 8.66
CA MET A 1 22.54 42.63 9.43
C MET A 1 21.02 42.52 9.47
N THR A 2 20.31 41.55 8.90
CA THR A 2 20.58 40.14 8.58
C THR A 2 19.85 39.82 7.26
N ASN A 3 20.55 39.15 6.34
CA ASN A 3 19.96 38.79 5.05
C ASN A 3 18.97 37.63 5.22
N LYS A 4 17.79 37.86 4.65
CA LYS A 4 16.77 36.88 4.26
C LYS A 4 17.41 35.85 3.33
N ALA A 5 17.47 34.60 3.74
CA ALA A 5 17.66 33.46 2.86
C ALA A 5 17.14 32.19 3.54
N GLU A 6 15.85 31.93 3.36
CA GLU A 6 15.30 30.59 3.31
C GLU A 6 15.52 30.08 1.88
N PRO A 7 16.21 28.95 1.72
CA PRO A 7 15.86 28.03 0.65
C PRO A 7 15.30 26.74 1.23
N SER A 8 13.99 26.61 1.03
CA SER A 8 13.23 25.37 1.01
C SER A 8 14.01 24.28 0.26
N ALA A 9 14.39 23.24 0.98
CA ALA A 9 14.92 22.01 0.43
C ALA A 9 14.38 20.82 1.23
N PRO A 10 13.30 20.15 0.78
CA PRO A 10 13.06 18.78 1.16
C PRO A 10 13.70 17.87 0.11
N GLN A 11 15.00 17.60 0.24
CA GLN A 11 15.62 16.50 -0.49
C GLN A 11 15.85 15.31 0.44
N GLU A 12 15.03 14.28 0.19
CA GLU A 12 15.42 12.88 0.22
C GLU A 12 15.77 12.26 1.58
N CYS A 13 14.75 11.92 2.36
CA CYS A 13 14.76 10.57 2.96
C CYS A 13 14.37 9.58 1.86
N ARG A 14 15.35 9.23 1.01
CA ARG A 14 15.32 7.98 0.25
C ARG A 14 15.20 6.86 1.27
N THR A 15 13.99 6.36 1.51
CA THR A 15 13.83 5.11 2.26
C THR A 15 14.53 4.04 1.47
N LYS A 16 15.66 3.60 2.03
CA LYS A 16 16.46 2.47 1.59
C LYS A 16 15.52 1.28 1.36
N THR A 17 15.51 0.81 0.12
CA THR A 17 15.03 -0.51 -0.24
C THR A 17 15.94 -1.54 0.43
N ASP A 18 15.37 -2.45 1.21
CA ASP A 18 15.85 -3.80 1.57
C ASP A 18 14.96 -4.23 2.76
N ASP A 19 14.31 -5.37 2.87
CA ASP A 19 14.09 -6.54 2.03
C ASP A 19 12.91 -7.24 2.73
N PHE A 20 11.77 -7.43 2.06
CA PHE A 20 10.66 -8.24 2.59
C PHE A 20 10.42 -9.44 1.67
N ASN A 21 11.49 -10.20 1.41
CA ASN A 21 11.34 -11.57 0.99
C ASN A 21 11.23 -12.48 2.21
N LYS A 22 10.02 -12.60 2.79
CA LYS A 22 9.70 -13.76 3.63
C LYS A 22 8.26 -14.20 3.47
N LYS A 23 8.09 -15.14 2.53
CA LYS A 23 7.03 -16.15 2.45
C LYS A 23 6.59 -16.55 3.87
N SER A 24 5.35 -16.23 4.24
CA SER A 24 4.66 -16.85 5.37
C SER A 24 3.24 -17.14 4.94
N GLN A 25 3.09 -18.37 4.45
CA GLN A 25 1.85 -19.11 4.42
C GLN A 25 1.24 -19.17 5.81
N ALA A 26 -0.06 -18.86 5.89
CA ALA A 26 -1.10 -19.68 6.53
C ALA A 26 -2.39 -18.84 6.58
N SER A 27 -3.60 -19.29 6.30
CA SER A 27 -4.19 -20.48 5.68
C SER A 27 -5.68 -20.16 5.67
N LEU A 28 -6.34 -20.12 4.51
CA LEU A 28 -7.76 -20.45 4.34
C LEU A 28 -8.07 -20.38 2.84
N ALA A 29 -8.37 -21.56 2.31
CA ALA A 29 -8.71 -21.82 0.94
C ALA A 29 -10.00 -21.12 0.54
N THR A 30 -9.95 -20.34 -0.55
CA THR A 30 -10.89 -20.46 -1.68
C THR A 30 -10.40 -19.57 -2.83
N ALA A 31 -10.03 -20.25 -3.92
CA ALA A 31 -9.88 -19.78 -5.30
C ALA A 31 -10.34 -18.35 -5.62
N SER A 32 -9.48 -17.36 -5.40
CA SER A 32 -9.65 -16.06 -6.04
C SER A 32 -8.26 -15.47 -6.18
N ASN A 33 -7.87 -15.09 -7.40
CA ASN A 33 -6.57 -14.51 -7.78
C ASN A 33 -6.34 -13.15 -7.08
N LYS A 34 -6.28 -13.14 -5.76
CA LYS A 34 -6.04 -11.96 -4.94
C LYS A 34 -4.55 -11.87 -4.63
N LEU A 35 -3.96 -10.77 -5.03
CA LEU A 35 -2.58 -10.40 -4.82
C LEU A 35 -2.49 -9.39 -3.69
N THR A 36 -1.40 -9.40 -2.92
CA THR A 36 -1.16 -8.33 -1.95
C THR A 36 -0.86 -7.02 -2.69
N SER A 37 -1.02 -5.87 -2.03
CA SER A 37 -0.62 -4.56 -2.57
C SER A 37 0.80 -4.59 -3.14
N SER A 38 1.75 -5.24 -2.45
CA SER A 38 3.13 -5.39 -2.93
C SER A 38 3.23 -6.21 -4.23
N GLN A 39 2.44 -7.26 -4.37
CA GLN A 39 2.42 -8.08 -5.59
C GLN A 39 1.78 -7.34 -6.77
N ILE A 40 0.74 -6.53 -6.53
CA ILE A 40 0.09 -5.71 -7.56
C ILE A 40 1.03 -4.62 -8.04
N ALA A 41 1.69 -3.93 -7.09
CA ALA A 41 2.68 -2.90 -7.38
C ALA A 41 3.80 -3.44 -8.29
N LYS A 42 4.33 -4.64 -7.97
CA LYS A 42 5.28 -5.35 -8.83
C LYS A 42 4.73 -5.66 -10.21
N LYS A 43 3.47 -6.10 -10.31
CA LYS A 43 2.81 -6.44 -11.58
C LYS A 43 2.63 -5.24 -12.50
N ILE A 44 2.33 -4.07 -11.94
CA ILE A 44 2.17 -2.82 -12.70
C ILE A 44 3.45 -1.99 -12.80
N GLY A 45 4.55 -2.44 -12.19
CA GLY A 45 5.86 -1.79 -12.24
C GLY A 45 6.00 -0.52 -11.38
N ILE A 46 5.15 -0.34 -10.36
CA ILE A 46 5.24 0.79 -9.43
C ILE A 46 5.70 0.35 -8.05
N LYS A 47 6.09 1.31 -7.21
CA LYS A 47 6.43 1.03 -5.81
C LYS A 47 5.17 0.78 -4.99
N THR A 48 5.25 -0.12 -4.00
CA THR A 48 4.14 -0.42 -3.10
C THR A 48 3.62 0.83 -2.40
N ASN A 49 4.50 1.74 -1.97
CA ASN A 49 4.09 3.00 -1.33
C ASN A 49 3.20 3.82 -2.26
N VAL A 50 3.62 4.01 -3.51
CA VAL A 50 2.83 4.73 -4.54
C VAL A 50 1.48 4.06 -4.77
N LEU A 51 1.42 2.72 -4.78
CA LEU A 51 0.14 2.00 -4.87
C LEU A 51 -0.77 2.30 -3.67
N ILE A 52 -0.23 2.31 -2.45
CA ILE A 52 -0.96 2.61 -1.22
C ILE A 52 -1.45 4.07 -1.22
N GLU A 53 -0.60 5.02 -1.63
CA GLU A 53 -0.97 6.43 -1.78
C GLU A 53 -2.13 6.61 -2.76
N GLN A 54 -2.07 5.97 -3.94
CA GLN A 54 -3.17 5.97 -4.91
C GLN A 54 -4.46 5.38 -4.30
N LEU A 55 -4.34 4.30 -3.52
CA LEU A 55 -5.48 3.70 -2.83
C LEU A 55 -6.11 4.64 -1.79
N ILE A 56 -5.29 5.44 -1.11
CA ILE A 56 -5.76 6.45 -0.15
C ILE A 56 -6.44 7.61 -0.89
N GLU A 57 -5.81 8.12 -1.94
CA GLU A 57 -6.34 9.21 -2.77
C GLU A 57 -7.70 8.83 -3.38
N LEU A 58 -7.82 7.59 -3.86
CA LEU A 58 -9.07 7.05 -4.42
C LEU A 58 -10.10 6.65 -3.34
N ASN A 59 -9.79 6.87 -2.06
CA ASN A 59 -10.61 6.53 -0.89
C ASN A 59 -10.94 5.02 -0.81
N TYR A 60 -10.07 4.17 -1.35
CA TYR A 60 -10.12 2.72 -1.20
C TYR A 60 -9.54 2.28 0.15
N ILE A 61 -8.53 3.00 0.63
CA ILE A 61 -7.93 2.86 1.95
C ILE A 61 -8.06 4.21 2.67
N GLU A 62 -8.26 4.17 3.98
CA GLU A 62 -8.23 5.34 4.85
C GLU A 62 -7.09 5.19 5.85
N GLU A 63 -6.25 6.20 5.99
CA GLU A 63 -5.23 6.23 7.04
C GLU A 63 -5.85 6.85 8.30
N ARG A 64 -5.99 6.06 9.38
CA ARG A 64 -6.43 6.52 10.70
C ARG A 64 -5.46 6.06 11.78
N GLU A 65 -5.06 7.00 12.65
CA GLU A 65 -4.16 6.70 13.79
C GLU A 65 -2.91 5.91 13.37
N GLU A 66 -2.23 6.37 12.30
CA GLU A 66 -1.03 5.73 11.73
C GLU A 66 -1.25 4.28 11.25
N LYS A 67 -2.50 3.88 11.05
CA LYS A 67 -2.88 2.59 10.48
C LYS A 67 -3.74 2.79 9.25
N TYR A 68 -3.56 1.92 8.28
CA TYR A 68 -4.42 1.87 7.12
C TYR A 68 -5.72 1.11 7.45
N TYR A 69 -6.83 1.45 6.82
CA TYR A 69 -8.10 0.76 6.96
C TYR A 69 -8.76 0.62 5.61
N LEU A 70 -9.29 -0.57 5.31
CA LEU A 70 -10.00 -0.76 4.06
C LEU A 70 -11.41 -0.16 4.16
N THR A 71 -11.73 0.77 3.27
CA THR A 71 -13.03 1.43 3.24
C THR A 71 -14.07 0.56 2.54
N VAL A 72 -15.34 1.01 2.55
CA VAL A 72 -16.41 0.37 1.79
C VAL A 72 -16.09 0.38 0.29
N LYS A 73 -15.49 1.46 -0.23
CA LYS A 73 -15.01 1.54 -1.61
C LYS A 73 -13.95 0.48 -1.88
N GLY A 74 -12.98 0.33 -0.97
CA GLY A 74 -11.93 -0.68 -1.08
C GLY A 74 -12.50 -2.09 -1.16
N LYS A 75 -13.45 -2.42 -0.28
CA LYS A 75 -14.16 -3.71 -0.31
C LYS A 75 -14.93 -3.93 -1.62
N GLN A 76 -15.61 -2.90 -2.13
CA GLN A 76 -16.34 -2.98 -3.41
C GLN A 76 -15.43 -3.22 -4.61
N ALA A 77 -14.22 -2.66 -4.60
CA ALA A 77 -13.22 -2.94 -5.62
C ALA A 77 -12.55 -4.33 -5.49
N GLY A 78 -13.06 -5.18 -4.59
CA GLY A 78 -12.53 -6.52 -4.34
C GLY A 78 -11.34 -6.55 -3.37
N GLY A 79 -11.03 -5.41 -2.75
CA GLY A 79 -10.04 -5.30 -1.70
C GLY A 79 -10.44 -6.07 -0.45
N GLU A 80 -9.47 -6.63 0.24
CA GLU A 80 -9.66 -7.33 1.51
C GLU A 80 -8.53 -6.94 2.47
N SER A 81 -8.89 -6.36 3.62
CA SER A 81 -7.96 -6.09 4.70
C SER A 81 -7.74 -7.36 5.50
N ARG A 82 -6.48 -7.81 5.56
CA ARG A 82 -6.08 -8.94 6.38
C ARG A 82 -5.05 -8.50 7.40
N THR A 83 -5.34 -8.77 8.66
CA THR A 83 -4.40 -8.53 9.76
C THR A 83 -3.75 -9.85 10.13
N SER A 84 -2.43 -9.94 9.98
CA SER A 84 -1.66 -11.07 10.50
C SER A 84 -0.92 -10.65 11.77
N PRO A 85 -0.89 -11.51 12.81
CA PRO A 85 -0.12 -11.23 14.03
C PRO A 85 1.40 -11.08 13.76
N LYS A 86 1.87 -11.59 12.62
CA LYS A 86 3.29 -11.59 12.24
C LYS A 86 3.71 -10.44 11.31
N PHE A 87 2.80 -9.90 10.50
CA PHE A 87 3.11 -8.87 9.48
C PHE A 87 2.31 -7.59 9.67
N GLY A 88 1.39 -7.56 10.64
CA GLY A 88 0.43 -6.47 10.78
C GLY A 88 -0.64 -6.53 9.69
N LEU A 89 -1.19 -5.36 9.38
CA LEU A 89 -2.24 -5.21 8.40
C LEU A 89 -1.68 -5.14 6.99
N TYR A 90 -2.23 -5.94 6.09
CA TYR A 90 -1.96 -5.91 4.67
C TYR A 90 -3.27 -5.99 3.88
N PHE A 91 -3.24 -5.51 2.64
CA PHE A 91 -4.38 -5.52 1.75
C PHE A 91 -4.18 -6.50 0.61
N LEU A 92 -5.23 -7.25 0.32
CA LEU A 92 -5.33 -8.15 -0.83
C LEU A 92 -6.28 -7.51 -1.84
N TRP A 93 -5.92 -7.51 -3.12
CA TRP A 93 -6.79 -7.06 -4.19
C TRP A 93 -6.74 -8.05 -5.34
N PRO A 94 -7.78 -8.14 -6.19
CA PRO A 94 -7.70 -8.95 -7.39
C PRO A 94 -6.51 -8.55 -8.27
N ASP A 95 -5.92 -9.49 -9.00
CA ASP A 95 -4.77 -9.23 -9.87
C ASP A 95 -5.06 -8.26 -11.03
N SER A 96 -6.35 -8.13 -11.37
CA SER A 96 -6.88 -7.16 -12.34
C SER A 96 -7.10 -5.77 -11.73
N PHE A 97 -6.88 -5.59 -10.42
CA PHE A 97 -7.01 -4.31 -9.76
C PHE A 97 -5.90 -3.36 -10.22
N LYS A 98 -6.30 -2.22 -10.78
CA LYS A 98 -5.41 -1.14 -11.17
C LYS A 98 -6.00 0.17 -10.64
N PRO A 99 -5.31 0.91 -9.77
CA PRO A 99 -5.74 2.25 -9.40
C PRO A 99 -5.34 3.21 -10.53
N SER A 100 -6.10 3.20 -11.61
CA SER A 100 -6.04 4.19 -12.69
C SER A 100 -7.45 4.74 -12.84
N ASN A 101 -7.62 6.02 -12.51
CA ASN A 101 -8.78 6.80 -12.88
C ASN A 101 -8.41 7.72 -14.05
#